data_AF-A0A349K7G7-F1
#
_entry.id   AF-A0A349K7G7-F1
#
_cell.length_a   1.000
_cell.length_b   1.000
_cell.length_c   1.000
_cell.angle_alpha   90.00
_cell.angle_beta   90.00
_cell.angle_gamma   90.00
#
_symmetry.space_group_name_H-M   'P 1'
#
loop_
_entity.id
_entity.type
_entity.pdbx_description
1 polymer ?
#
loop_
_entity_poly.entity_id
_entity_poly.type
_entity_poly.pdbx_seq_one_letter_code
_entity_poly.pdbx_strand_id
1 'polypeptide(L)' 'LEFTESKVGAVDVIRALALLFPALGGKVLDTGDKRLLSSYVFNLNGVGFQDPGKLKLCDGDALLILPSQAGG' A
#
# COMPACT_ATOMS: atom_id res chain seq x y z
N LEU A 1 11.25 -12.69 -20.92
CA LEU A 1 11.22 -12.35 -19.48
C LEU A 1 9.94 -12.97 -18.92
N GLU A 2 10.06 -14.05 -18.17
CA GLU A 2 8.93 -14.61 -17.43
C GLU A 2 8.78 -13.79 -16.15
N PHE A 3 7.70 -13.01 -16.08
CA PHE A 3 7.35 -12.30 -14.86
C PHE A 3 6.70 -13.31 -13.92
N THR A 4 7.45 -13.75 -12.91
CA THR A 4 6.89 -14.59 -11.85
C THR A 4 5.96 -13.70 -11.03
N GLU A 5 4.66 -14.01 -11.00
CA GLU A 5 3.71 -13.29 -10.13
C GLU A 5 4.23 -13.35 -8.69
N SER A 6 4.48 -12.19 -8.07
CA SER A 6 4.88 -12.15 -6.67
C SER A 6 3.69 -12.59 -5.82
N LYS A 7 3.89 -13.51 -4.88
CA LYS A 7 2.86 -13.90 -3.89
C LYS A 7 2.62 -12.82 -2.83
N VAL A 8 3.27 -11.67 -2.95
CA VAL A 8 3.24 -10.57 -1.99
C VAL A 8 2.16 -9.57 -2.41
N GLY A 9 1.18 -9.36 -1.54
CA GLY A 9 0.13 -8.36 -1.76
C GLY A 9 0.37 -7.05 -0.99
N ALA A 10 -0.49 -6.05 -1.22
CA ALA A 10 -0.43 -4.78 -0.48
C ALA A 10 -0.52 -4.97 1.05
N VAL A 11 -1.26 -5.98 1.51
CA VAL A 11 -1.35 -6.32 2.94
C VAL A 11 0.00 -6.71 3.54
N ASP A 12 0.81 -7.45 2.79
CA ASP A 12 2.14 -7.88 3.25
C ASP A 12 3.09 -6.68 3.33
N VAL A 13 3.01 -5.77 2.35
CA VAL A 13 3.76 -4.50 2.38
C VAL A 13 3.35 -3.65 3.59
N ILE A 14 2.06 -3.55 3.90
CA ILE A 14 1.60 -2.77 5.05
C ILE A 14 2.07 -3.37 6.38
N ARG A 15 2.05 -4.70 6.49
CA ARG A 15 2.60 -5.39 7.66
C ARG A 15 4.09 -5.13 7.81
N ALA A 16 4.85 -5.18 6.72
CA ALA A 16 6.28 -4.86 6.73
C ALA A 16 6.52 -3.40 7.14
N LEU A 17 5.77 -2.44 6.59
CA LEU A 17 5.85 -1.03 6.96
C LEU A 17 5.54 -0.79 8.44
N ALA A 18 4.52 -1.45 8.99
CA ALA A 18 4.18 -1.34 10.40
C ALA A 18 5.31 -1.85 11.32
N LEU A 19 6.04 -2.88 10.89
CA LEU A 19 7.18 -3.43 11.64
C LEU A 19 8.42 -2.54 11.53
N LEU A 20 8.74 -2.07 10.32
CA LEU A 20 9.94 -1.28 10.04
C LEU A 20 9.80 0.18 10.50
N PHE A 21 8.59 0.72 10.49
CA PHE A 21 8.31 2.12 10.82
C PHE A 21 7.12 2.25 11.79
N PRO A 22 7.29 1.90 13.08
CA PRO A 22 6.22 1.96 14.08
C PRO A 22 5.55 3.34 14.21
N ALA A 23 6.30 4.42 13.92
CA ALA A 23 5.80 5.80 13.96
C ALA A 23 4.69 6.11 12.93
N LEU A 24 4.45 5.23 11.95
CA LEU A 24 3.34 5.34 11.00
C LEU A 24 1.99 4.94 11.61
N GLY A 25 2.00 4.17 12.70
CA GLY A 25 0.80 3.76 13.42
C GLY A 25 0.01 4.97 13.93
N GLY A 26 -1.30 4.98 13.68
CA GLY A 26 -2.22 6.07 14.04
C GLY A 26 -2.12 7.31 13.15
N LYS A 27 -1.16 7.36 12.21
CA LYS A 27 -0.97 8.49 11.29
C LYS A 27 -1.29 8.16 9.84
N VAL A 28 -0.77 7.02 9.39
CA VAL A 28 -0.93 6.48 8.03
C VAL A 28 -1.53 5.08 8.09
N LEU A 29 -1.12 4.29 9.08
CA LEU A 29 -1.59 2.93 9.31
C LEU A 29 -2.52 2.89 10.51
N ASP A 30 -3.58 2.09 10.42
CA ASP A 30 -4.42 1.73 11.55
C ASP A 30 -3.63 0.89 12.56
N THR A 31 -3.80 1.18 13.85
CA THR A 31 -3.04 0.55 14.94
C THR A 31 -3.54 -0.85 15.30
N GLY A 32 -4.78 -1.20 14.94
CA GLY A 32 -5.37 -2.51 15.23
C GLY A 32 -5.18 -3.48 14.07
N ASP A 33 -5.81 -3.17 12.94
CA ASP A 33 -5.95 -4.11 11.82
C ASP A 33 -4.73 -4.15 10.89
N LYS A 34 -3.71 -3.31 11.13
CA LYS A 34 -2.56 -3.10 10.22
C LYS A 34 -3.04 -2.86 8.79
N ARG A 35 -3.99 -1.94 8.66
CA ARG A 35 -4.55 -1.48 7.38
C ARG A 35 -4.10 -0.06 7.13
N LEU A 36 -4.15 0.37 5.87
CA LEU A 36 -4.01 1.78 5.54
C LEU A 36 -5.25 2.54 6.06
N LEU A 37 -5.07 3.72 6.65
CA LEU A 37 -6.19 4.58 7.03
C LEU A 37 -6.98 4.99 5.78
N SER A 38 -8.30 5.13 5.90
CA SER A 38 -9.19 5.50 4.77
C SER A 38 -8.89 6.89 4.18
N SER A 39 -8.17 7.73 4.92
CA SER A 39 -7.64 9.02 4.46
C SER A 39 -6.40 8.89 3.57
N TYR A 40 -5.97 7.68 3.23
CA TYR A 40 -4.86 7.40 2.33
C TYR A 40 -5.24 6.36 1.28
N VAL A 41 -4.53 6.40 0.17
CA VAL A 41 -4.74 5.53 -1.00
C VAL A 41 -3.41 5.01 -1.54
N PHE A 42 -3.46 3.84 -2.16
CA PHE A 42 -2.32 3.29 -2.91
C PHE A 42 -2.36 3.70 -4.37
N ASN A 43 -1.18 3.94 -4.94
CA ASN A 43 -1.01 4.05 -6.38
C ASN A 43 0.16 3.15 -6.81
N LEU A 44 -0.09 2.27 -7.77
CA LEU A 44 0.92 1.37 -8.35
C LEU A 44 1.48 2.01 -9.61
N ASN A 45 2.80 2.21 -9.64
CA ASN A 45 3.55 2.76 -10.78
C ASN A 45 3.05 4.12 -11.30
N GLY A 46 2.32 4.88 -10.50
CA GLY A 46 1.75 6.18 -10.88
C GLY A 46 0.53 6.10 -11.80
N VAL A 47 0.03 4.90 -12.11
CA VAL A 47 -0.97 4.69 -13.18
C VAL A 47 -2.42 4.75 -12.66
N GLY A 48 -2.62 4.71 -11.34
CA GLY A 48 -3.94 4.92 -10.74
C GLY A 48 -4.14 4.25 -9.39
N PHE A 49 -5.28 4.56 -8.77
CA PHE A 49 -5.66 4.00 -7.48
C PHE A 49 -6.26 2.61 -7.68
N GLN A 50 -5.68 1.60 -7.04
CA GLN A 50 -6.20 0.24 -7.07
C GLN A 50 -6.71 -0.17 -5.69
N ASP A 51 -7.74 -1.02 -5.70
CA ASP A 51 -8.22 -1.66 -4.48
C ASP A 51 -7.08 -2.49 -3.86
N PRO A 52 -6.76 -2.33 -2.56
CA PRO A 52 -5.65 -3.03 -1.93
C PRO A 52 -5.75 -4.56 -2.04
N GLY A 53 -6.97 -5.11 -2.07
CA GLY A 53 -7.21 -6.55 -2.21
C GLY A 53 -7.05 -7.07 -3.64
N LYS A 54 -7.01 -6.19 -4.64
CA LYS A 54 -6.78 -6.53 -6.05
C LYS A 54 -5.38 -6.18 -6.55
N LEU A 55 -4.58 -5.54 -5.70
CA LEU A 55 -3.27 -5.03 -6.05
C LEU A 55 -2.28 -6.19 -6.19
N LYS A 56 -1.84 -6.44 -7.42
CA LYS A 56 -0.80 -7.42 -7.75
C LYS A 56 0.52 -6.71 -7.87
N LEU A 57 1.45 -7.02 -6.96
CA LEU A 57 2.80 -6.46 -6.98
C LEU A 57 3.73 -7.39 -7.78
N CYS A 58 4.58 -6.80 -8.58
CA CYS A 58 5.69 -7.45 -9.27
C CYS A 58 7.02 -6.87 -8.79
N ASP A 59 8.10 -7.63 -8.96
CA ASP A 59 9.44 -7.11 -8.71
C ASP A 59 9.72 -5.90 -9.62
N GLY A 60 10.32 -4.86 -9.05
CA GLY A 60 10.55 -3.59 -9.74
C GLY A 60 9.38 -2.58 -9.71
N ASP A 61 8.21 -2.96 -9.19
CA ASP A 61 7.09 -2.02 -9.03
C ASP A 61 7.35 -0.97 -7.94
N ALA A 62 6.78 0.22 -8.15
CA ALA A 62 6.73 1.29 -7.17
C ALA A 62 5.31 1.39 -6.56
N LEU A 63 5.22 1.20 -5.25
CA LEU A 63 3.98 1.42 -4.50
C LEU A 63 4.02 2.78 -3.78
N LEU A 64 3.15 3.69 -4.18
CA LEU A 64 2.99 5.01 -3.59
C LEU A 64 1.86 5.00 -2.57
N ILE A 65 2.05 5.67 -1.43
CA ILE A 65 1.03 5.89 -0.40
C ILE A 65 0.79 7.39 -0.30
N LEU A 66 -0.43 7.83 -0.62
CA LEU A 66 -0.77 9.24 -0.75
C LEU A 66 -1.98 9.59 0.12
N PRO A 67 -2.04 10.78 0.75
CA PRO A 67 -3.27 11.27 1.36
C PRO A 67 -4.37 11.36 0.31
N SER A 68 -5.53 10.81 0.62
CA SER A 68 -6.74 10.96 -0.18
C SER A 68 -7.26 12.38 -0.04
N GLN A 69 -6.92 13.24 -1.00
CA GLN A 69 -7.51 14.57 -1.12
C GLN A 69 -8.68 14.46 -2.10
N ALA A 70 -9.90 14.69 -1.62
CA ALA A 70 -11.00 14.99 -2.53
C ALA A 70 -10.69 16.36 -3.14
N GLY A 71 -10.43 16.40 -4.45
CA GLY A 71 -10.21 17.66 -5.16
C GLY A 71 -11.44 18.57 -5.02
N GLY A 72 -11.19 19.85 -4.74
CA GLY A 72 -12.21 20.90 -4.73
C GLY A 72 -12.65 21.31 -6.13
#